data_AF-A0A7S0SW10-F1
#
_entry.id   AF-A0A7S0SW10-F1
#
_cell.length_a   1.000
_cell.length_b   1.000
_cell.length_c   1.000
_cell.angle_alpha   90.00
_cell.angle_beta   90.00
_cell.angle_gamma   90.00
#
_symmetry.space_group_name_H-M   'P 1'
#
loop_
_entity.id
_entity.type
_entity.pdbx_description
1 polymer ?
#
loop_
_entity_poly.entity_id
_entity_poly.type
_entity_poly.pdbx_seq_one_letter_code
_entity_poly.pdbx_strand_id
1 'polypeptide(L)'
;VFAKGSANRATTSTNLNERSSRSHLILSVTVTTKTGDSPGVKAKLNLVDLAGSERVGKSGVTGIAMKEAQHINKSLSSLGDVLEALDQKSKHIPYRNSKLTFLLQDSL
;
A
#
# COMPACT_ATOMS: atom_id res chain seq x y z
N VAL A 1 14.66 -8.10 10.46
CA VAL A 1 13.38 -8.10 9.69
C VAL A 1 13.36 -6.99 8.64
N PHE A 2 13.57 -5.72 9.02
CA PHE A 2 13.55 -4.58 8.08
C PHE A 2 14.54 -4.71 6.92
N ALA A 3 15.83 -4.95 7.18
CA ALA A 3 16.85 -5.12 6.14
C ALA A 3 16.53 -6.29 5.18
N LYS A 4 16.03 -7.41 5.72
CA LYS A 4 15.63 -8.59 4.93
C LYS A 4 14.40 -8.30 4.06
N GLY A 5 13.41 -7.57 4.58
CA GLY A 5 12.24 -7.13 3.82
C GLY A 5 12.60 -6.15 2.71
N SER A 6 13.48 -5.19 3.01
CA SER A 6 13.96 -4.22 2.02
C SER A 6 14.78 -4.89 0.91
N ALA A 7 15.57 -5.91 1.22
CA ALA A 7 16.36 -6.66 0.22
C ALA A 7 15.47 -7.49 -0.73
N ASN A 8 14.30 -7.93 -0.26
CA ASN A 8 13.34 -8.71 -1.06
C ASN A 8 12.33 -7.83 -1.82
N ARG A 9 12.40 -6.51 -1.65
CA ARG A 9 11.47 -5.60 -2.33
C ARG A 9 11.80 -5.58 -3.82
N ALA A 10 10.80 -5.84 -4.66
CA ALA A 10 10.92 -5.65 -6.10
C ALA A 10 11.21 -4.18 -6.39
N THR A 11 12.41 -3.92 -6.91
CA THR A 11 12.88 -2.60 -7.34
C THR A 11 13.39 -2.75 -8.76
N THR A 12 12.91 -1.89 -9.66
CA THR A 12 13.36 -1.86 -11.06
C THR A 12 13.55 -0.41 -11.45
N SER A 13 14.69 -0.07 -12.04
CA SER A 13 14.99 1.26 -12.57
C SER A 13 14.14 1.57 -13.80
N THR A 14 13.62 2.80 -13.91
CA THR A 14 13.06 3.36 -15.16
C THR A 14 13.95 4.51 -15.64
N ASN A 15 13.82 4.92 -16.91
CA ASN A 15 14.47 6.11 -17.46
C ASN A 15 14.15 7.43 -16.71
N LEU A 16 13.14 7.44 -15.83
CA LEU A 16 12.71 8.63 -15.08
C LEU A 16 12.95 8.53 -13.57
N ASN A 17 13.39 7.37 -13.06
CA ASN A 17 13.70 7.16 -11.65
C ASN A 17 14.66 5.98 -11.49
N GLU A 18 15.87 6.27 -10.98
CA GLU A 18 16.93 5.31 -10.64
C GLU A 18 16.47 4.29 -9.60
N ARG A 19 15.46 4.64 -8.79
CA ARG A 19 14.91 3.82 -7.71
C ARG A 19 13.39 3.97 -7.61
N SER A 20 12.65 3.66 -8.68
CA SER A 20 11.19 3.57 -8.54
C SER A 20 10.84 2.31 -7.77
N SER A 21 10.33 2.48 -6.54
CA SER A 21 9.66 1.44 -5.80
C SER A 21 8.42 0.97 -6.56
N ARG A 22 8.54 -0.02 -7.46
CA ARG A 22 7.40 -0.53 -8.24
C ARG A 22 6.46 -1.45 -7.45
N SER A 23 6.53 -1.36 -6.11
CA SER A 23 5.74 -2.14 -5.17
C SER A 23 5.45 -1.33 -3.91
N HIS A 24 4.24 -1.50 -3.38
CA HIS A 24 3.87 -0.98 -2.06
C HIS A 24 4.46 -1.87 -0.97
N LEU A 25 4.95 -1.27 0.10
CA LEU A 25 5.43 -1.96 1.29
C LEU A 25 4.50 -1.64 2.47
N ILE A 26 4.07 -2.69 3.17
CA ILE A 26 3.33 -2.58 4.43
C ILE A 26 4.11 -3.36 5.48
N LEU A 27 4.56 -2.67 6.52
CA LEU A 27 5.16 -3.29 7.70
C LEU A 27 4.20 -3.11 8.89
N SER A 28 3.62 -4.21 9.34
CA SER A 28 2.73 -4.23 10.50
C SER A 28 3.49 -4.66 11.76
N VAL A 29 3.50 -3.80 12.77
CA VAL A 29 3.99 -4.10 14.12
C VAL A 29 2.79 -4.27 15.03
N THR A 30 2.62 -5.45 15.61
CA THR A 30 1.54 -5.71 16.58
C THR A 30 2.15 -5.91 17.96
N VAL A 31 1.68 -5.14 18.93
CA VAL A 31 2.05 -5.26 20.34
C VAL A 31 0.86 -5.83 21.09
N THR A 32 1.05 -6.96 21.75
CA THR A 32 0.06 -7.57 22.63
C THR A 32 0.60 -7.55 24.04
N THR A 33 -0.10 -6.89 24.95
CA THR A 33 0.20 -6.89 26.38
C THR A 33 -0.62 -7.98 27.07
N LYS A 34 -0.13 -8.46 28.21
CA LYS A 34 -0.89 -9.30 29.14
C LYS A 34 -0.77 -8.66 30.52
N THR A 35 -1.87 -8.49 31.23
CA THR A 35 -1.90 -7.80 32.53
C THR A 35 -2.56 -8.71 33.56
N GLY A 36 -1.80 -9.67 34.10
CA GLY A 36 -2.34 -10.68 35.02
C GLY A 36 -3.57 -11.39 34.43
N ASP A 37 -4.69 -11.38 35.16
CA ASP A 37 -5.97 -11.94 34.73
C ASP A 37 -6.84 -10.98 33.90
N SER A 38 -6.40 -9.73 33.69
CA SER A 38 -7.16 -8.77 32.88
C SER A 38 -6.99 -9.02 31.38
N PRO A 39 -8.00 -8.70 30.55
CA PRO A 39 -7.87 -8.75 29.10
C PRO A 39 -6.72 -7.84 28.65
N GLY A 40 -5.71 -8.43 28.02
CA GLY A 40 -4.58 -7.70 27.47
C GLY A 40 -4.97 -6.73 26.35
N VAL A 41 -4.18 -5.67 26.16
CA VAL A 41 -4.37 -4.73 25.05
C VAL A 41 -3.58 -5.19 23.84
N LYS A 42 -4.24 -5.19 22.67
CA LYS A 42 -3.60 -5.41 21.36
C LYS A 42 -3.58 -4.11 20.58
N ALA A 43 -2.39 -3.61 20.24
CA ALA A 43 -2.18 -2.46 19.38
C ALA A 43 -1.52 -2.90 18.07
N LYS A 44 -1.93 -2.31 16.94
CA LYS A 44 -1.34 -2.55 15.62
C LYS A 44 -0.90 -1.22 15.02
N LEU A 45 0.37 -1.12 14.65
CA LEU A 45 0.96 -0.01 13.92
C LEU A 45 1.31 -0.48 12.51
N ASN A 46 0.83 0.21 11.48
CA ASN A 46 1.21 -0.06 10.10
C ASN A 46 2.10 1.07 9.58
N LEU A 47 3.30 0.71 9.13
CA LEU A 47 4.22 1.59 8.41
C LEU A 47 4.08 1.27 6.92
N VAL A 48 3.53 2.21 6.16
CA VAL A 48 3.19 2.03 4.74
C VAL A 48 4.10 2.93 3.89
N ASP A 49 4.80 2.32 2.93
CA ASP A 49 5.55 3.02 1.91
C ASP A 49 4.94 2.71 0.53
N LEU A 50 4.39 3.75 -0.10
CA LEU A 50 3.64 3.63 -1.34
C LEU A 50 4.56 3.82 -2.55
N ALA A 51 4.29 3.05 -3.59
CA ALA A 51 4.91 3.24 -4.90
C ALA A 51 4.54 4.60 -5.51
N GLY A 52 5.33 5.04 -6.50
CA GLY A 52 5.07 6.28 -7.23
C GLY A 52 3.77 6.23 -8.05
N SER A 53 3.09 7.37 -8.19
CA SER A 53 1.94 7.52 -9.10
C SER A 53 2.36 8.22 -10.40
N GLU A 54 3.16 7.57 -11.23
CA GLU A 54 3.60 8.17 -12.49
C GLU A 54 2.51 8.13 -13.58
N ARG A 55 2.49 9.17 -14.41
CA ARG A 55 1.63 9.21 -15.62
C ARG A 55 2.25 8.36 -16.72
N VAL A 56 1.68 7.18 -16.95
CA VAL A 56 2.12 6.22 -17.97
C VAL A 56 2.33 6.89 -19.34
N GLY A 57 1.39 7.73 -19.78
CA GLY A 57 1.47 8.41 -21.09
C GLY A 57 2.65 9.39 -21.25
N LYS A 58 3.21 9.91 -20.15
CA LYS A 58 4.42 10.77 -20.17
C LYS A 58 5.72 10.00 -19.94
N SER A 59 5.62 8.78 -19.43
CA SER A 59 6.77 7.99 -19.00
C SER A 59 7.41 7.16 -20.11
N GLY A 60 6.73 6.97 -21.25
CA GLY A 60 7.23 6.19 -22.38
C GLY A 60 7.41 4.69 -22.10
N VAL A 61 6.99 4.17 -20.94
CA VAL A 61 7.03 2.73 -20.66
C VAL A 61 6.01 1.97 -21.51
N THR A 62 6.46 0.85 -22.07
CA THR A 62 5.68 -0.03 -22.94
C THR A 62 5.70 -1.47 -22.41
N GLY A 63 4.87 -2.34 -23.00
CA GLY A 63 4.88 -3.77 -22.72
C GLY A 63 4.60 -4.11 -21.24
N ILE A 64 5.46 -4.93 -20.64
CA ILE A 64 5.29 -5.42 -19.26
C ILE A 64 5.40 -4.27 -18.24
N ALA A 65 6.33 -3.34 -18.44
CA ALA A 65 6.52 -2.20 -17.55
C ALA A 65 5.29 -1.26 -17.55
N MET A 66 4.60 -1.13 -18.69
CA MET A 66 3.34 -0.38 -18.76
C MET A 66 2.24 -1.02 -17.91
N LYS A 67 2.09 -2.36 -17.98
CA LYS A 67 1.12 -3.09 -17.15
C LYS A 67 1.43 -2.95 -15.66
N GLU A 68 2.70 -3.00 -15.29
CA GLU A 68 3.16 -2.79 -13.92
C GLU A 68 2.77 -1.39 -13.40
N ALA A 69 3.09 -0.34 -14.15
CA ALA A 69 2.71 1.04 -13.80
C ALA A 69 1.18 1.23 -13.69
N GLN A 70 0.40 0.58 -14.57
CA GLN A 70 -1.05 0.58 -14.47
C GLN A 70 -1.56 -0.09 -13.19
N HIS A 71 -0.96 -1.21 -12.78
CA HIS A 71 -1.33 -1.88 -11.53
C HIS A 71 -1.00 -1.04 -10.29
N ILE A 72 0.15 -0.38 -10.28
CA ILE A 72 0.53 0.57 -9.23
C ILE A 72 -0.51 1.68 -9.12
N ASN A 73 -0.78 2.38 -10.23
CA ASN A 73 -1.75 3.47 -10.27
C ASN A 73 -3.15 3.01 -9.86
N LYS A 74 -3.60 1.82 -10.31
CA LYS A 74 -4.91 1.27 -9.93
C LYS A 74 -5.04 1.15 -8.41
N SER A 75 -4.03 0.59 -7.73
CA SER A 75 -4.07 0.45 -6.27
C SER A 75 -4.05 1.80 -5.53
N LEU A 76 -3.34 2.80 -6.05
CA LEU A 76 -3.33 4.15 -5.49
C LEU A 76 -4.66 4.89 -5.72
N SER A 77 -5.27 4.73 -6.90
CA SER A 77 -6.61 5.26 -7.18
C SER A 77 -7.65 4.63 -6.26
N SER A 78 -7.63 3.31 -6.09
CA SER A 78 -8.53 2.64 -5.14
C SER A 78 -8.36 3.13 -3.70
N LEU A 79 -7.13 3.49 -3.28
CA LEU A 79 -6.92 4.12 -1.98
C LEU A 79 -7.58 5.49 -1.89
N GLY A 80 -7.47 6.31 -2.94
CA GLY A 80 -8.20 7.57 -3.07
C GLY A 80 -9.72 7.39 -2.96
N ASP A 81 -10.28 6.43 -3.69
CA ASP A 81 -11.73 6.12 -3.67
C ASP A 81 -12.20 5.74 -2.25
N VAL A 82 -11.39 4.98 -1.50
CA VAL A 82 -11.70 4.60 -0.12
C VAL A 82 -11.68 5.82 0.80
N LEU A 83 -10.66 6.67 0.70
CA LEU A 83 -10.54 7.87 1.54
C LEU A 83 -11.69 8.85 1.27
N GLU A 84 -12.05 9.05 0.01
CA GLU A 84 -13.18 9.90 -0.38
C GLU A 84 -14.51 9.32 0.15
N ALA A 85 -14.74 8.02 0.00
CA ALA A 85 -15.95 7.38 0.51
C ALA A 85 -16.05 7.49 2.05
N LEU A 86 -14.93 7.40 2.77
CA LEU A 86 -14.85 7.58 4.22
C LEU A 86 -15.18 9.01 4.64
N ASP A 87 -14.58 10.00 3.97
CA ASP A 87 -14.83 11.43 4.22
C ASP A 87 -16.32 11.78 4.00
N GLN A 88 -16.91 11.25 2.94
CA GLN A 88 -18.34 11.42 2.62
C GLN A 88 -19.27 10.58 3.52
N LYS A 89 -18.74 9.76 4.44
CA LYS A 89 -19.51 8.81 5.27
C LYS A 89 -20.44 7.92 4.44
N SER A 90 -19.95 7.48 3.28
CA SER A 90 -20.70 6.64 2.37
C SER A 90 -21.10 5.32 3.01
N LYS A 91 -22.30 4.82 2.68
CA LYS A 91 -22.79 3.52 3.17
C LYS A 91 -21.90 2.36 2.74
N HIS A 92 -21.28 2.46 1.57
CA HIS A 92 -20.36 1.45 1.04
C HIS A 92 -18.98 2.06 0.86
N ILE A 93 -17.97 1.43 1.48
CA ILE A 93 -16.56 1.79 1.31
C ILE A 93 -15.87 0.71 0.46
N PRO A 94 -15.24 1.07 -0.67
CA PRO A 94 -14.78 0.09 -1.67
C PRO A 94 -13.41 -0.55 -1.32
N TYR A 95 -13.21 -1.02 -0.09
CA TYR A 95 -11.94 -1.61 0.36
C TYR A 95 -11.46 -2.80 -0.51
N ARG A 96 -12.38 -3.47 -1.21
CA ARG A 96 -12.08 -4.65 -2.05
C ARG A 96 -11.57 -4.34 -3.45
N ASN A 97 -11.51 -3.07 -3.86
CA ASN A 97 -11.06 -2.68 -5.21
C ASN A 97 -9.57 -2.95 -5.45
N SER A 98 -8.78 -3.05 -4.38
CA SER A 98 -7.36 -3.46 -4.45
C SER A 98 -6.95 -4.29 -3.23
N LYS A 99 -5.85 -5.04 -3.36
CA LYS A 99 -5.24 -5.74 -2.21
C LYS A 99 -4.73 -4.77 -1.15
N LEU A 100 -4.22 -3.61 -1.56
CA LEU A 100 -3.71 -2.57 -0.67
C LEU A 100 -4.82 -2.07 0.27
N THR A 101 -5.94 -1.65 -0.30
CA THR A 101 -7.11 -1.17 0.45
C THR A 101 -7.74 -2.25 1.30
N PHE A 102 -7.73 -3.51 0.84
CA PHE A 102 -8.24 -4.63 1.63
C PHE A 102 -7.38 -4.93 2.85
N LEU A 103 -6.05 -4.88 2.72
CA LEU A 103 -5.11 -5.10 3.82
C LEU A 103 -5.13 -3.97 4.85
N LEU A 104 -5.43 -2.74 4.42
CA LEU A 104 -5.49 -1.56 5.28
C LEU A 104 -6.89 -1.29 5.84
N GLN A 105 -7.89 -2.10 5.49
CA GLN A 105 -9.28 -1.90 5.92
C GLN A 105 -9.45 -1.80 7.44
N ASP A 106 -8.63 -2.51 8.22
CA ASP A 106 -8.70 -2.47 9.68
C ASP A 106 -8.11 -1.19 10.30
N SER A 107 -7.44 -0.38 9.49
CA SER A 107 -6.66 0.79 9.90
C SER A 107 -7.12 2.10 9.26
N LEU A 108 -8.00 2.04 8.24
CA LEU A 108 -8.51 3.16 7.45
C LEU A 108 -9.97 3.43 7.77
#